data_AF-A0A5C6ELY6-F1
#
_entry.id   AF-A0A5C6ELY6-F1
#
_cell.length_a   1.000
_cell.length_b   1.000
_cell.length_c   1.000
_cell.angle_alpha   90.00
_cell.angle_beta   90.00
_cell.angle_gamma   90.00
#
_symmetry.space_group_name_H-M   'P 1'
#
loop_
_entity.id
_entity.type
_entity.pdbx_description
1 polymer ?
#
loop_
_entity_poly.entity_id
_entity_poly.type
_entity_poly.pdbx_seq_one_letter_code
_entity_poly.pdbx_strand_id
1 'polypeptide(L)'
;MWDKLDSFDNVLPVEQPGGERAVPEQPPRRRKPLKDVLQFWALNAVLGSIIAVVYLSVGAAGITEVLPITQQRLHQLPIPAIERLQNYSGWNRVSLALIFAAGLCLAVSLLWIRIFACLQDAGSLTRKRRDQPVLFYLHTFICATVIGVDSALFFIGLSTSTVGWADTPIYVPILATLLFTASLALWGSWHCDYKNSTKV
;
A
#
# COMPACT_ATOMS: atom_id res chain seq x y z
N MET A 1 -16.60 7.57 45.33
CA MET A 1 -16.59 6.84 44.03
C MET A 1 -16.93 7.74 42.85
N TRP A 2 -16.86 9.07 43.02
CA TRP A 2 -17.04 10.07 41.96
C TRP A 2 -15.75 10.87 41.68
N ASP A 3 -14.72 10.70 42.51
CA ASP A 3 -13.44 11.44 42.44
C ASP A 3 -12.49 10.99 41.31
N LYS A 4 -12.98 10.22 40.34
CA LYS A 4 -12.20 9.80 39.15
C LYS A 4 -12.68 10.45 37.85
N LEU A 5 -13.64 11.37 37.91
CA LEU A 5 -14.15 12.07 36.73
C LEU A 5 -13.38 13.36 36.40
N ASP A 6 -12.59 13.90 37.33
CA ASP A 6 -11.81 15.13 37.09
C ASP A 6 -10.47 14.88 36.36
N SER A 7 -10.12 13.63 36.03
CA SER A 7 -8.85 13.34 35.35
C SER A 7 -8.89 13.58 33.83
N PHE A 8 -9.99 14.11 33.29
CA PHE A 8 -10.11 14.40 31.85
C PHE A 8 -9.75 15.85 31.48
N ASP A 9 -9.55 16.74 32.46
CA ASP A 9 -9.26 18.17 32.23
C ASP A 9 -7.79 18.58 32.44
N ASN A 10 -6.90 17.64 32.79
CA ASN A 10 -5.45 17.90 32.80
C ASN A 10 -4.87 17.84 31.37
N VAL A 11 -5.24 18.82 30.54
CA VAL A 11 -4.68 19.07 29.19
C VAL A 11 -3.76 20.29 29.19
N LEU A 12 -3.52 20.91 30.35
CA LEU A 12 -2.57 22.02 30.46
C LEU A 12 -1.18 21.49 30.82
N PRO A 13 -0.13 21.90 30.08
CA PRO A 13 1.23 21.49 30.37
C PRO A 13 1.65 22.06 31.73
N VAL A 14 1.85 21.17 32.69
CA VAL A 14 2.51 21.50 33.96
C VAL A 14 3.99 21.70 33.63
N GLU A 15 4.49 22.92 33.75
CA GLU A 15 5.92 23.20 33.67
C GLU A 15 6.62 22.39 34.79
N GLN A 16 7.34 21.34 34.40
CA GLN A 16 8.18 20.60 35.34
C GLN A 16 9.40 21.47 35.70
N PRO A 17 9.61 21.77 37.00
CA PRO A 17 10.80 22.49 37.44
C PRO A 17 11.99 21.53 37.39
N GLY A 18 12.64 21.41 36.23
CA GLY A 18 13.74 20.46 36.07
C GLY A 18 14.45 20.42 34.71
N GLY A 19 14.07 21.24 33.72
CA GLY A 19 14.83 21.35 32.46
C GLY A 19 14.82 20.10 31.56
N GLU A 20 14.18 19.00 31.96
CA GLU A 20 13.91 17.88 31.07
C GLU A 20 12.83 18.30 30.06
N ARG A 21 13.17 18.23 28.78
CA ARG A 21 12.22 18.48 27.69
C ARG A 21 11.07 17.47 27.83
N ALA A 22 9.92 17.93 28.31
CA ALA A 22 8.69 17.16 28.29
C ALA A 22 8.48 16.58 26.89
N VAL A 23 8.42 15.25 26.79
CA VAL A 23 8.00 14.57 25.57
C VAL A 23 6.62 15.12 25.24
N PRO A 24 6.37 15.69 24.05
CA PRO A 24 5.06 16.20 23.72
C PRO A 24 4.06 15.03 23.83
N GLU A 25 3.16 15.11 24.82
CA GLU A 25 2.09 14.14 24.99
C GLU A 25 1.30 14.13 23.68
N GLN A 26 1.28 12.97 23.03
CA GLN A 26 0.55 12.82 21.78
C GLN A 26 -0.93 13.12 22.10
N PRO A 27 -1.60 14.00 21.32
CA PRO A 27 -2.98 14.33 21.59
C PRO A 27 -3.82 13.05 21.64
N PRO A 28 -4.77 12.93 22.58
CA PRO A 28 -5.54 11.71 22.76
C PRO A 28 -6.19 11.31 21.44
N ARG A 29 -5.87 10.10 20.96
CA ARG A 29 -6.43 9.57 19.70
C ARG A 29 -7.94 9.41 19.85
N ARG A 30 -8.68 10.37 19.29
CA ARG A 30 -10.14 10.37 19.31
C ARG A 30 -10.67 9.23 18.43
N ARG A 31 -11.61 8.43 18.96
CA ARG A 31 -12.24 7.35 18.19
C ARG A 31 -13.15 7.95 17.11
N LYS A 32 -13.05 7.43 15.89
CA LYS A 32 -13.93 7.81 14.77
C LYS A 32 -15.34 7.25 14.95
N PRO A 33 -16.37 7.92 14.42
CA PRO A 33 -17.73 7.38 14.43
C PRO A 33 -17.80 6.05 13.64
N LEU A 34 -18.60 5.10 14.14
CA LEU A 34 -18.74 3.76 13.53
C LEU A 34 -19.18 3.80 12.06
N LYS A 35 -20.00 4.80 11.70
CA LYS A 35 -20.47 5.01 10.32
C LYS A 35 -19.31 5.23 9.35
N ASP A 36 -18.34 6.07 9.73
CA ASP A 36 -17.19 6.38 8.87
C ASP A 36 -16.24 5.19 8.76
N VAL A 37 -16.07 4.44 9.86
CA VAL A 37 -15.30 3.20 9.86
C VAL A 37 -15.92 2.18 8.91
N LEU A 38 -17.24 1.98 9.01
CA LEU A 38 -17.95 1.03 8.15
C LEU A 38 -17.91 1.46 6.68
N GLN A 39 -18.14 2.74 6.38
CA GLN A 39 -18.07 3.29 5.03
C GLN A 39 -16.66 3.13 4.43
N PHE A 40 -15.62 3.40 5.22
CA PHE A 40 -14.24 3.22 4.80
C PHE A 40 -13.93 1.76 4.45
N TRP A 41 -14.31 0.82 5.32
CA TRP A 41 -14.09 -0.61 5.06
C TRP A 41 -14.92 -1.14 3.89
N ALA A 42 -16.16 -0.68 3.73
CA ALA A 42 -17.01 -1.06 2.60
C ALA A 42 -16.42 -0.59 1.27
N LEU A 43 -15.99 0.68 1.18
CA LEU A 43 -15.30 1.21 0.01
C LEU A 43 -13.99 0.47 -0.26
N ASN A 44 -13.23 0.15 0.80
CA ASN A 44 -12.02 -0.65 0.69
C ASN A 44 -12.27 -2.04 0.11
N ALA A 45 -13.32 -2.72 0.57
CA ALA A 45 -13.66 -4.04 0.09
C ALA A 45 -14.02 -4.01 -1.41
N VAL A 46 -14.80 -3.03 -1.85
CA VAL A 46 -15.24 -2.93 -3.25
C VAL A 46 -14.09 -2.47 -4.16
N LEU A 47 -13.52 -1.30 -3.90
CA LEU A 47 -12.49 -0.74 -4.78
C LEU A 47 -11.18 -1.52 -4.67
N GLY A 48 -10.81 -1.96 -3.47
CA GLY A 48 -9.62 -2.75 -3.24
C GLY A 48 -9.69 -4.11 -3.93
N SER A 49 -10.85 -4.76 -3.97
CA SER A 49 -11.01 -6.01 -4.73
C SER A 49 -10.91 -5.81 -6.24
N ILE A 50 -11.47 -4.73 -6.78
CA ILE A 50 -11.34 -4.39 -8.21
C ILE A 50 -9.87 -4.15 -8.56
N ILE A 51 -9.18 -3.30 -7.80
CA ILE A 51 -7.76 -3.01 -8.00
C ILE A 51 -6.93 -4.29 -7.89
N ALA A 52 -7.19 -5.12 -6.87
CA ALA A 52 -6.47 -6.37 -6.68
C ALA A 52 -6.68 -7.33 -7.86
N VAL A 53 -7.90 -7.48 -8.39
CA VAL A 53 -8.16 -8.38 -9.54
C VAL A 53 -7.43 -7.89 -10.79
N VAL A 54 -7.50 -6.59 -11.09
CA VAL A 54 -6.81 -6.00 -12.25
C VAL A 54 -5.30 -6.16 -12.09
N TYR A 55 -4.77 -5.86 -10.91
CA TYR A 55 -3.34 -5.97 -10.65
C TYR A 55 -2.85 -7.41 -10.67
N LEU A 56 -3.58 -8.34 -10.08
CA LEU A 56 -3.19 -9.76 -10.06
C LEU A 56 -3.21 -10.35 -11.47
N SER A 57 -4.16 -9.98 -12.32
CA SER A 57 -4.22 -10.47 -13.69
C SER A 57 -3.09 -9.91 -14.55
N VAL A 58 -2.93 -8.60 -14.59
CA VAL A 58 -1.91 -7.92 -15.41
C VAL A 58 -0.51 -8.10 -14.83
N GLY A 59 -0.35 -7.91 -13.53
CA GLY A 59 0.92 -8.03 -12.83
C GLY A 59 1.46 -9.46 -12.87
N ALA A 60 0.61 -10.49 -12.74
CA ALA A 60 1.09 -11.87 -12.90
C ALA A 60 1.57 -12.15 -14.33
N ALA A 61 0.92 -11.59 -15.35
CA ALA A 61 1.38 -11.69 -16.74
C ALA A 61 2.74 -10.99 -16.93
N GLY A 62 2.91 -9.78 -16.39
CA GLY A 62 4.19 -9.06 -16.45
C GLY A 62 5.33 -9.77 -15.72
N ILE A 63 5.06 -10.30 -14.52
CA ILE A 63 6.04 -11.08 -13.75
C ILE A 63 6.40 -12.38 -14.47
N THR A 64 5.42 -13.01 -15.10
CA THR A 64 5.61 -14.23 -15.89
C THR A 64 6.56 -13.99 -17.06
N GLU A 65 6.44 -12.84 -17.73
CA GLU A 65 7.31 -12.46 -18.84
C GLU A 65 8.75 -12.20 -18.38
N VAL A 66 8.92 -11.47 -17.28
CA VAL A 66 10.25 -11.10 -16.76
C VAL A 66 10.94 -12.27 -16.06
N LEU A 67 10.18 -13.11 -15.37
CA LEU A 67 10.67 -14.27 -14.60
C LEU A 67 9.88 -15.53 -14.98
N PRO A 68 10.23 -16.22 -16.09
CA PRO A 68 9.52 -17.40 -16.57
C PRO A 68 9.40 -18.53 -15.53
N ILE A 69 10.35 -18.62 -14.60
CA ILE A 69 10.31 -19.60 -13.50
C ILE A 69 9.07 -19.45 -12.61
N THR A 70 8.47 -18.26 -12.57
CA THR A 70 7.26 -17.99 -11.79
C THR A 70 5.98 -18.55 -12.42
N GLN A 71 6.07 -19.10 -13.65
CA GLN A 71 4.97 -19.86 -14.27
C GLN A 71 4.70 -21.18 -13.56
N GLN A 72 5.66 -21.68 -12.78
CA GLN A 72 5.49 -22.90 -12.00
C GLN A 72 4.28 -22.78 -11.06
N ARG A 73 3.51 -23.85 -10.99
CA ARG A 73 2.32 -23.90 -10.14
C ARG A 73 2.73 -24.15 -8.71
N LEU A 74 2.02 -23.55 -7.75
CA LEU A 74 2.39 -23.65 -6.33
C LEU A 74 2.53 -25.10 -5.84
N HIS A 75 1.71 -26.00 -6.36
CA HIS A 75 1.72 -27.42 -5.99
C HIS A 75 2.89 -28.24 -6.56
N GLN A 76 3.67 -27.66 -7.46
CA GLN A 76 4.88 -28.30 -8.01
C GLN A 76 6.11 -28.03 -7.12
N LEU A 77 6.00 -27.14 -6.13
CA LEU A 77 7.07 -26.90 -5.18
C LEU A 77 7.16 -28.06 -4.18
N PRO A 78 8.37 -28.55 -3.86
CA PRO A 78 8.59 -29.63 -2.90
C PRO A 78 8.44 -29.11 -1.46
N ILE A 79 7.27 -28.59 -1.11
CA ILE A 79 6.95 -28.08 0.23
C ILE A 79 6.03 -29.08 0.93
N PRO A 80 6.40 -29.60 2.11
CA PRO A 80 5.56 -30.52 2.86
C PRO A 80 4.21 -29.86 3.17
N ALA A 81 3.12 -30.64 3.06
CA ALA A 81 1.71 -30.24 3.22
C ALA A 81 1.04 -29.47 2.06
N ILE A 82 1.78 -28.95 1.06
CA ILE A 82 1.16 -28.31 -0.13
C ILE A 82 0.50 -29.35 -1.05
N GLU A 83 0.98 -30.59 -1.06
CA GLU A 83 0.39 -31.68 -1.85
C GLU A 83 -1.10 -31.91 -1.52
N ARG A 84 -1.52 -31.66 -0.26
CA ARG A 84 -2.93 -31.79 0.14
C ARG A 84 -3.84 -30.75 -0.53
N LEU A 85 -3.29 -29.63 -0.97
CA LEU A 85 -4.03 -28.56 -1.67
C LEU A 85 -4.33 -28.93 -3.14
N GLN A 86 -3.68 -29.96 -3.70
CA GLN A 86 -3.94 -30.42 -5.07
C GLN A 86 -5.38 -30.91 -5.27
N ASN A 87 -6.03 -31.39 -4.20
CA ASN A 87 -7.41 -31.87 -4.23
C ASN A 87 -8.44 -30.73 -4.35
N TYR A 88 -8.03 -29.47 -4.19
CA TYR A 88 -8.92 -28.32 -4.34
C TYR A 88 -8.81 -27.72 -5.74
N SER A 89 -9.92 -27.73 -6.48
CA SER A 89 -9.99 -27.30 -7.88
C SER A 89 -9.48 -25.87 -8.15
N GLY A 90 -9.61 -24.97 -7.16
CA GLY A 90 -9.14 -23.58 -7.25
C GLY A 90 -7.62 -23.44 -7.11
N TRP A 91 -6.99 -24.23 -6.24
CA TRP A 91 -5.57 -24.11 -5.90
C TRP A 91 -4.63 -24.60 -7.00
N ASN A 92 -5.12 -25.49 -7.88
CA ASN A 92 -4.36 -25.98 -9.03
C ASN A 92 -4.05 -24.86 -10.05
N ARG A 93 -4.82 -23.75 -10.03
CA ARG A 93 -4.62 -22.60 -10.94
C ARG A 93 -3.70 -21.53 -10.39
N VAL A 94 -3.32 -21.61 -9.10
CA VAL A 94 -2.47 -20.60 -8.47
C VAL A 94 -1.01 -20.83 -8.90
N SER A 95 -0.52 -19.95 -9.75
CA SER A 95 0.90 -19.87 -10.12
C SER A 95 1.70 -19.08 -9.10
N LEU A 96 3.01 -19.32 -9.06
CA LEU A 96 3.93 -18.54 -8.24
C LEU A 96 3.87 -17.05 -8.62
N ALA A 97 3.69 -16.75 -9.91
CA ALA A 97 3.52 -15.40 -10.43
C ALA A 97 2.35 -14.66 -9.77
N LEU A 98 1.23 -15.34 -9.51
CA LEU A 98 0.08 -14.73 -8.83
C LEU A 98 0.41 -14.35 -7.39
N ILE A 99 1.21 -15.16 -6.70
CA ILE A 99 1.65 -14.89 -5.31
C ILE A 99 2.62 -13.72 -5.28
N PHE A 100 3.59 -13.68 -6.20
CA PHE A 100 4.49 -12.54 -6.33
C PHE A 100 3.75 -11.26 -6.70
N ALA A 101 2.77 -11.33 -7.61
CA ALA A 101 1.89 -10.21 -7.92
C ALA A 101 1.12 -9.77 -6.66
N ALA A 102 0.53 -10.68 -5.91
CA ALA A 102 -0.19 -10.32 -4.67
C ALA A 102 0.73 -9.61 -3.66
N GLY A 103 1.95 -10.13 -3.47
CA GLY A 103 2.95 -9.55 -2.59
C GLY A 103 3.41 -8.16 -3.06
N LEU A 104 3.65 -8.00 -4.36
CA LEU A 104 4.05 -6.73 -4.96
C LEU A 104 2.92 -5.70 -4.85
N CYS A 105 1.67 -6.09 -5.12
CA CYS A 105 0.48 -5.25 -4.95
C CYS A 105 0.40 -4.69 -3.53
N LEU A 106 0.59 -5.57 -2.54
CA LEU A 106 0.54 -5.21 -1.13
C LEU A 106 1.70 -4.29 -0.76
N ALA A 107 2.92 -4.62 -1.19
CA ALA A 107 4.12 -3.81 -0.95
C ALA A 107 3.97 -2.40 -1.51
N VAL A 108 3.53 -2.27 -2.77
CA VAL A 108 3.32 -0.99 -3.45
C VAL A 108 2.20 -0.20 -2.78
N SER A 109 1.10 -0.86 -2.39
CA SER A 109 0.00 -0.20 -1.66
C SER A 109 0.46 0.37 -0.32
N LEU A 110 1.24 -0.39 0.45
CA LEU A 110 1.82 0.08 1.72
C LEU A 110 2.83 1.21 1.51
N LEU A 111 3.59 1.16 0.41
CA LEU A 111 4.57 2.17 0.05
C LEU A 111 3.88 3.49 -0.29
N TRP A 112 2.78 3.47 -1.06
CA TRP A 112 1.96 4.66 -1.30
C TRP A 112 1.41 5.27 -0.01
N ILE A 113 0.88 4.46 0.92
CA ILE A 113 0.42 4.94 2.23
C ILE A 113 1.56 5.66 2.98
N ARG A 114 2.77 5.11 2.94
CA ARG A 114 3.95 5.73 3.56
C ARG A 114 4.35 7.04 2.90
N ILE A 115 4.37 7.09 1.57
CA ILE A 115 4.68 8.31 0.82
C ILE A 115 3.70 9.43 1.19
N PHE A 116 2.39 9.16 1.18
CA PHE A 116 1.41 10.19 1.53
C PHE A 116 1.44 10.57 3.00
N ALA A 117 1.74 9.63 3.90
CA ALA A 117 1.93 9.94 5.32
C ALA A 117 3.11 10.89 5.53
N CYS A 118 4.18 10.72 4.76
CA CYS A 118 5.28 11.68 4.75
C CYS A 118 4.85 13.03 4.13
N LEU A 119 4.16 13.03 2.99
CA LEU A 119 3.74 14.26 2.29
C LEU A 119 2.78 15.14 3.10
N GLN A 120 1.82 14.53 3.81
CA GLN A 120 0.88 15.28 4.65
C GLN A 120 1.57 15.96 5.83
N ASP A 121 2.68 15.40 6.30
CA ASP A 121 3.47 15.92 7.40
C ASP A 121 4.64 16.77 6.87
N ALA A 122 4.32 17.74 5.99
CA ALA A 122 5.30 18.54 5.24
C ALA A 122 6.38 19.22 6.13
N GLY A 123 6.06 19.49 7.39
CA GLY A 123 7.00 19.98 8.39
C GLY A 123 8.05 18.94 8.82
N SER A 124 7.66 17.67 8.95
CA SER A 124 8.57 16.59 9.32
C SER A 124 9.48 16.18 8.17
N LEU A 125 9.00 16.24 6.92
CA LEU A 125 9.83 16.03 5.72
C LEU A 125 10.98 17.05 5.62
N THR A 126 10.64 18.33 5.75
CA THR A 126 11.64 19.42 5.66
C THR A 126 12.65 19.34 6.79
N ARG A 127 12.20 18.99 8.01
CA ARG A 127 13.06 18.78 9.17
C ARG A 127 13.96 17.55 9.00
N LYS A 128 13.41 16.43 8.51
CA LYS A 128 14.17 15.19 8.27
C LYS A 128 15.18 15.33 7.13
N ARG A 129 14.87 16.12 6.09
CA ARG A 129 15.83 16.49 5.05
C ARG A 129 17.00 17.31 5.60
N ARG A 130 16.73 18.20 6.57
CA ARG A 130 17.77 19.02 7.23
C ARG A 130 18.62 18.20 8.19
N ASP A 131 18.00 17.36 9.01
CA ASP A 131 18.68 16.61 10.07
C ASP A 131 19.41 15.37 9.52
N GLN A 132 18.85 14.70 8.50
CA GLN A 132 19.36 13.44 7.94
C GLN A 132 19.16 13.37 6.40
N PRO A 133 19.86 14.21 5.62
CA PRO A 133 19.66 14.30 4.16
C PRO A 133 19.93 12.98 3.42
N VAL A 134 20.97 12.23 3.83
CA VAL A 134 21.35 10.98 3.15
C VAL A 134 20.26 9.92 3.26
N LEU A 135 19.69 9.73 4.46
CA LEU A 135 18.59 8.78 4.68
C LEU A 135 17.32 9.20 3.93
N PHE A 136 17.05 10.51 3.84
CA PHE A 136 15.94 11.03 3.06
C PHE A 136 16.06 10.71 1.56
N TYR A 137 17.22 10.98 0.97
CA TYR A 137 17.46 10.68 -0.45
C TYR A 137 17.45 9.17 -0.72
N LEU A 138 18.06 8.36 0.15
CA LEU A 138 18.04 6.91 0.04
C LEU A 138 16.61 6.36 0.07
N HIS A 139 15.79 6.83 1.02
CA HIS A 139 14.40 6.38 1.13
C HIS A 139 13.57 6.79 -0.08
N THR A 140 13.73 8.03 -0.54
CA THR A 140 13.05 8.55 -1.73
C THR A 140 13.46 7.77 -2.98
N PHE A 141 14.74 7.45 -3.12
CA PHE A 141 15.28 6.66 -4.22
C PHE A 141 14.74 5.23 -4.23
N ILE A 142 14.70 4.56 -3.08
CA ILE A 142 14.10 3.22 -2.95
C ILE A 142 12.62 3.27 -3.35
N CYS A 143 11.87 4.26 -2.86
CA CYS A 143 10.46 4.42 -3.20
C CYS A 143 10.24 4.65 -4.70
N ALA A 144 11.03 5.56 -5.30
CA ALA A 144 10.97 5.85 -6.73
C ALA A 144 11.31 4.61 -7.57
N THR A 145 12.31 3.83 -7.16
CA THR A 145 12.72 2.61 -7.84
C THR A 145 11.62 1.55 -7.78
N VAL A 146 11.02 1.31 -6.62
CA VAL A 146 9.94 0.33 -6.46
C VAL A 146 8.72 0.70 -7.30
N ILE A 147 8.30 1.97 -7.30
CA ILE A 147 7.18 2.45 -8.12
C ILE A 147 7.51 2.35 -9.61
N GLY A 148 8.74 2.69 -10.00
CA GLY A 148 9.20 2.59 -11.39
C GLY A 148 9.20 1.15 -11.89
N VAL A 149 9.72 0.21 -11.09
CA VAL A 149 9.72 -1.22 -11.42
C VAL A 149 8.30 -1.77 -11.48
N ASP A 150 7.42 -1.40 -10.54
CA ASP A 150 6.01 -1.79 -10.54
C ASP A 150 5.27 -1.32 -11.79
N SER A 151 5.47 -0.04 -12.15
CA SER A 151 4.88 0.56 -13.35
C SER A 151 5.38 -0.13 -14.62
N ALA A 152 6.67 -0.47 -14.67
CA ALA A 152 7.26 -1.20 -15.78
C ALA A 152 6.70 -2.63 -15.89
N LEU A 153 6.57 -3.35 -14.76
CA LEU A 153 5.96 -4.68 -14.74
C LEU A 153 4.50 -4.66 -15.20
N PHE A 154 3.73 -3.65 -14.77
CA PHE A 154 2.35 -3.48 -15.21
C PHE A 154 2.26 -3.18 -16.71
N PHE A 155 3.14 -2.31 -17.21
CA PHE A 155 3.23 -2.02 -18.65
C PHE A 155 3.57 -3.27 -19.46
N ILE A 156 4.61 -4.03 -19.05
CA ILE A 156 5.00 -5.29 -19.69
C ILE A 156 3.83 -6.27 -19.67
N GLY A 157 3.16 -6.41 -18.52
CA GLY A 157 2.00 -7.28 -18.39
C GLY A 157 0.86 -6.91 -19.34
N LEU A 158 0.60 -5.62 -19.56
CA LEU A 158 -0.38 -5.18 -20.56
C LEU A 158 0.09 -5.46 -21.98
N SER A 159 1.37 -5.22 -22.29
CA SER A 159 1.89 -5.40 -23.65
C SER A 159 2.02 -6.86 -24.06
N THR A 160 2.17 -7.79 -23.10
CA THR A 160 2.26 -9.23 -23.37
C THR A 160 0.95 -9.98 -23.13
N SER A 161 -0.08 -9.31 -22.60
CA SER A 161 -1.39 -9.91 -22.39
C SER A 161 -2.00 -10.36 -23.72
N THR A 162 -2.20 -11.67 -23.85
CA THR A 162 -2.76 -12.34 -25.04
C THR A 162 -4.24 -12.03 -25.30
N VAL A 163 -4.90 -11.34 -24.37
CA VAL A 163 -6.33 -11.01 -24.42
C VAL A 163 -6.51 -9.64 -25.08
N GLY A 164 -6.39 -9.53 -26.40
CA GLY A 164 -6.76 -8.34 -27.20
C GLY A 164 -6.01 -7.03 -26.91
N TRP A 165 -5.26 -6.93 -25.80
CA TRP A 165 -4.46 -5.77 -25.41
C TRP A 165 -3.19 -5.67 -26.25
N ALA A 166 -2.60 -6.80 -26.66
CA ALA A 166 -1.45 -6.83 -27.56
C ALA A 166 -1.74 -6.20 -28.94
N ASP A 167 -2.99 -6.25 -29.40
CA ASP A 167 -3.42 -5.64 -30.67
C ASP A 167 -3.77 -4.14 -30.53
N THR A 168 -3.69 -3.59 -29.32
CA THR A 168 -3.97 -2.17 -29.10
C THR A 168 -2.76 -1.30 -29.47
N PRO A 169 -2.98 -0.06 -29.93
CA PRO A 169 -1.89 0.87 -30.20
C PRO A 169 -1.01 1.11 -28.97
N ILE A 170 0.29 1.36 -29.19
CA ILE A 170 1.29 1.49 -28.11
C ILE A 170 0.96 2.55 -27.04
N TYR A 171 0.15 3.56 -27.36
CA TYR A 171 -0.26 4.57 -26.39
C TYR A 171 -1.26 4.05 -25.34
N VAL A 172 -1.99 2.97 -25.64
CA VAL A 172 -2.99 2.38 -24.74
C VAL A 172 -2.35 1.81 -23.47
N PRO A 173 -1.35 0.91 -23.53
CA PRO A 173 -0.71 0.40 -22.31
C PRO A 173 0.01 1.50 -21.53
N ILE A 174 0.55 2.53 -22.19
CA ILE A 174 1.15 3.70 -21.50
C ILE A 174 0.10 4.44 -20.68
N LEU A 175 -1.03 4.81 -21.30
CA LEU A 175 -2.11 5.52 -20.62
C LEU A 175 -2.73 4.67 -19.51
N ALA A 176 -2.89 3.37 -19.73
CA ALA A 176 -3.41 2.45 -18.73
C ALA A 176 -2.47 2.36 -17.51
N THR A 177 -1.15 2.27 -17.71
CA THR A 177 -0.17 2.29 -16.62
C THR A 177 -0.18 3.63 -15.87
N LEU A 178 -0.30 4.76 -16.57
CA LEU A 178 -0.43 6.08 -15.93
C LEU A 178 -1.72 6.21 -15.11
N LEU A 179 -2.84 5.74 -15.65
CA LEU A 179 -4.11 5.71 -14.92
C LEU A 179 -4.06 4.77 -13.72
N PHE A 180 -3.42 3.62 -13.86
CA PHE A 180 -3.24 2.65 -12.78
C PHE A 180 -2.40 3.24 -11.64
N THR A 181 -1.24 3.80 -11.96
CA THR A 181 -0.36 4.46 -10.96
C THR A 181 -1.05 5.66 -10.30
N ALA A 182 -1.78 6.48 -11.06
CA ALA A 182 -2.59 7.56 -10.51
C ALA A 182 -3.71 7.05 -9.60
N SER A 183 -4.35 5.92 -9.93
CA SER A 183 -5.39 5.30 -9.10
C SER A 183 -4.82 4.78 -7.78
N LEU A 184 -3.65 4.13 -7.81
CA LEU A 184 -2.94 3.73 -6.59
C LEU A 184 -2.50 4.93 -5.75
N ALA A 185 -2.08 6.01 -6.39
CA ALA A 185 -1.73 7.23 -5.69
C ALA A 185 -2.97 7.84 -4.99
N LEU A 186 -4.09 7.95 -5.70
CA LEU A 186 -5.36 8.40 -5.12
C LEU A 186 -5.79 7.50 -3.95
N TRP A 187 -5.69 6.18 -4.12
CA TRP A 187 -5.96 5.20 -3.07
C TRP A 187 -5.12 5.42 -1.81
N GLY A 188 -3.80 5.54 -1.97
CA GLY A 188 -2.87 5.81 -0.89
C GLY A 188 -3.16 7.14 -0.19
N SER A 189 -3.50 8.18 -0.96
CA SER A 189 -3.84 9.50 -0.42
C SER A 189 -5.10 9.45 0.45
N TRP A 190 -6.13 8.72 0.00
CA TRP A 190 -7.38 8.55 0.73
C TRP A 190 -7.20 7.75 2.02
N HIS A 191 -6.39 6.67 1.98
CA HIS A 191 -6.02 5.94 3.19
C HIS A 191 -5.27 6.81 4.20
N CYS A 192 -4.38 7.66 3.71
CA CYS A 192 -3.61 8.57 4.55
C CYS A 192 -4.50 9.64 5.19
N ASP A 193 -5.37 10.26 4.38
CA ASP A 193 -6.38 11.21 4.87
C ASP A 193 -7.31 10.57 5.89
N TYR A 194 -7.77 9.33 5.66
CA TYR A 194 -8.54 8.62 6.66
C TYR A 194 -7.74 8.42 7.95
N LYS A 195 -6.45 8.08 7.92
CA LYS A 195 -5.68 7.89 9.16
C LYS A 195 -5.44 9.19 9.93
N ASN A 196 -5.24 10.30 9.23
CA ASN A 196 -4.81 11.58 9.82
C ASN A 196 -5.93 12.61 9.98
N SER A 197 -7.10 12.38 9.39
CA SER A 197 -8.25 13.28 9.49
C SER A 197 -8.75 13.35 10.94
N THR A 198 -8.75 14.57 11.47
CA THR A 198 -9.29 14.94 12.78
C THR A 198 -10.79 15.25 12.73
N LYS A 199 -11.44 15.09 11.57
CA LYS A 199 -12.86 15.39 11.38
C LYS A 199 -13.70 14.44 12.24
N VAL A 200 -14.60 15.05 13.01
CA VAL A 200 -15.62 14.44 13.88
C VAL A 200 -16.93 14.38 13.10
#